data_AF-A0A3D3HVM6-F1
#
_entry.id   AF-A0A3D3HVM6-F1
#
_cell.length_a   1.000
_cell.length_b   1.000
_cell.length_c   1.000
_cell.angle_alpha   90.00
_cell.angle_beta   90.00
_cell.angle_gamma   90.00
#
_symmetry.space_group_name_H-M   'P 1'
#
loop_
_entity.id
_entity.type
_entity.pdbx_description
1 polymer ?
#
loop_
_entity_poly.entity_id
_entity_poly.type
_entity_poly.pdbx_seq_one_letter_code
_entity_poly.pdbx_strand_id
1 'polypeptide(L)'
;MRNVKETVKKLISTLGGKFSKELGIDLSKGKSTEIFKWFLASKLFGARIGTNIAIKTYREFEMCGVFSPERIIDTGWDGLVRILDDGGYVRYDFSTATKLLEIMEDLKKFYQGDLNKLHEMADDEDDLE
;
A
#
# COMPACT_ATOMS: atom_id res chain seq x y z
N MET A 1 -26.71 17.20 17.35
CA MET A 1 -25.85 16.08 16.88
C MET A 1 -24.42 16.38 17.30
N ARG A 2 -23.72 15.45 17.97
CA ARG A 2 -22.28 15.61 18.22
C ARG A 2 -21.58 15.80 16.88
N ASN A 3 -20.72 16.80 16.77
CA ASN A 3 -20.00 17.09 15.54
C ASN A 3 -19.05 15.92 15.23
N VAL A 4 -19.41 15.08 14.26
CA VAL A 4 -18.65 13.90 13.86
C VAL A 4 -17.22 14.29 13.47
N LYS A 5 -17.04 15.41 12.76
CA LYS A 5 -15.72 15.92 12.38
C LYS A 5 -14.85 16.24 13.59
N GLU A 6 -15.44 16.82 14.63
CA GLU A 6 -14.74 17.17 15.86
C GLU A 6 -14.34 15.92 16.67
N THR A 7 -15.22 14.91 16.68
CA THR A 7 -14.96 13.61 17.31
C THR A 7 -13.82 12.87 16.60
N VAL A 8 -13.87 12.80 15.26
CA VAL A 8 -12.81 12.18 14.44
C VAL A 8 -11.48 12.91 14.65
N LYS A 9 -11.48 14.25 14.65
CA LYS A 9 -10.27 15.05 14.88
C LYS A 9 -9.65 14.73 16.25
N LYS A 10 -10.48 14.63 17.30
CA LYS A 10 -10.03 14.30 18.66
C LYS A 10 -9.47 12.88 18.76
N LEU A 11 -10.10 11.90 18.10
CA LEU A 11 -9.61 10.52 18.06
C LEU A 11 -8.24 10.44 17.37
N ILE A 12 -8.11 11.05 16.20
CA ILE A 12 -6.86 11.08 15.44
C ILE A 12 -5.73 11.74 16.25
N SER A 13 -6.00 12.86 16.93
CA SER A 13 -4.98 13.52 17.76
C SER A 13 -4.59 12.70 18.99
N THR A 14 -5.52 11.91 19.54
CA THR A 14 -5.25 11.10 20.75
C THR A 14 -4.51 9.81 20.41
N LEU A 15 -4.80 9.20 19.25
CA LEU A 15 -4.28 7.89 18.84
C LEU A 15 -2.98 7.96 18.02
N GLY A 16 -2.34 9.13 17.93
CA GLY A 16 -1.03 9.27 17.29
C GLY A 16 -1.03 9.66 15.81
N GLY A 17 -2.19 9.98 15.23
CA GLY A 17 -2.30 10.49 13.86
C GLY A 17 -2.77 9.46 12.84
N LYS A 18 -2.37 9.65 11.57
CA LYS A 18 -2.71 8.77 10.45
C LYS A 18 -1.46 8.01 10.01
N PHE A 19 -1.58 6.73 9.70
CA PHE A 19 -0.47 5.94 9.16
C PHE A 19 0.12 6.53 7.87
N SER A 20 -0.71 7.09 6.99
CA SER A 20 -0.19 7.78 5.80
C SER A 20 0.78 8.91 6.17
N LYS A 21 0.49 9.69 7.21
CA LYS A 21 1.40 10.74 7.69
C LYS A 21 2.67 10.17 8.32
N GLU A 22 2.56 9.10 9.11
CA GLU A 22 3.71 8.41 9.71
C GLU A 22 4.65 7.84 8.64
N LEU A 23 4.08 7.31 7.56
CA LEU A 23 4.82 6.77 6.41
C LEU A 23 5.34 7.85 5.45
N GLY A 24 4.93 9.10 5.60
CA GLY A 24 5.30 10.20 4.71
C GLY A 24 4.55 10.21 3.37
N ILE A 25 3.35 9.61 3.34
CA ILE A 25 2.49 9.51 2.16
C ILE A 25 1.50 10.67 2.13
N ASP A 26 1.50 11.46 1.06
CA ASP A 26 0.62 12.61 0.84
C ASP A 26 -0.55 12.28 -0.09
N LEU A 27 -1.70 11.99 0.50
CA LEU A 27 -2.94 11.68 -0.20
C LEU A 27 -3.76 12.91 -0.63
N SER A 28 -3.32 14.13 -0.30
CA SER A 28 -4.15 15.33 -0.46
C SER A 28 -4.50 15.68 -1.91
N LYS A 29 -3.67 15.23 -2.86
CA LYS A 29 -3.78 15.56 -4.29
C LYS A 29 -4.06 14.36 -5.19
N GLY A 30 -4.27 13.17 -4.63
CA GLY A 30 -4.53 11.96 -5.42
C GLY A 30 -3.42 11.62 -6.43
N LYS A 31 -2.16 11.98 -6.16
CA LYS A 31 -1.04 11.68 -7.07
C LYS A 31 -0.88 10.17 -7.19
N SER A 32 -0.82 9.64 -8.41
CA SER A 32 -0.74 8.19 -8.66
C SER A 32 0.37 7.50 -7.87
N THR A 33 1.54 8.14 -7.73
CA THR A 33 2.66 7.60 -6.94
C THR A 33 2.36 7.53 -5.44
N GLU A 34 1.63 8.48 -4.89
CA GLU A 34 1.25 8.49 -3.47
C GLU A 34 0.09 7.52 -3.20
N ILE A 35 -0.84 7.38 -4.15
CA ILE A 35 -1.88 6.34 -4.11
C ILE A 35 -1.25 4.95 -4.18
N PHE A 36 -0.24 4.74 -5.03
CA PHE A 36 0.47 3.46 -5.10
C PHE A 36 1.18 3.12 -3.78
N LYS A 37 1.91 4.07 -3.20
CA LYS A 37 2.51 3.90 -1.86
C LYS A 37 1.45 3.51 -0.82
N TRP A 38 0.28 4.14 -0.88
CA TRP A 38 -0.81 3.84 0.05
C TRP A 38 -1.43 2.46 -0.18
N PHE A 39 -1.57 2.03 -1.43
CA PHE A 39 -1.97 0.66 -1.76
C PHE A 39 -0.97 -0.34 -1.18
N LEU A 40 0.34 -0.15 -1.40
CA LEU A 40 1.36 -1.06 -0.90
C LEU A 40 1.34 -1.12 0.63
N ALA A 41 1.27 0.03 1.30
CA ALA A 41 1.11 0.08 2.75
C ALA A 41 -0.14 -0.70 3.19
N SER A 42 -1.30 -0.42 2.59
CA SER A 42 -2.57 -1.10 2.92
C SER A 42 -2.49 -2.62 2.73
N LYS A 43 -1.84 -3.08 1.65
CA LYS A 43 -1.62 -4.51 1.39
C LYS A 43 -0.77 -5.18 2.48
N LEU A 44 0.24 -4.47 3.02
CA LEU A 44 1.10 -4.97 4.09
C LEU A 44 0.39 -4.95 5.46
N PHE A 45 -0.39 -3.91 5.76
CA PHE A 45 -1.19 -3.85 6.98
C PHE A 45 -2.36 -4.82 7.01
N GLY A 46 -2.89 -5.21 5.84
CA GLY A 46 -4.04 -6.08 5.72
C GLY A 46 -3.82 -7.53 6.17
N ALA A 47 -2.57 -7.98 6.33
CA ALA A 47 -2.30 -9.30 6.90
C ALA A 47 -2.42 -9.31 8.42
N ARG A 48 -2.59 -10.50 9.00
CA ARG A 48 -2.55 -10.69 10.47
C ARG A 48 -1.11 -10.58 10.99
N ILE A 49 -0.60 -9.36 11.01
CA ILE A 49 0.80 -9.03 11.34
C ILE A 49 0.87 -7.82 12.29
N GLY A 50 1.98 -7.68 12.99
CA GLY A 50 2.20 -6.53 13.87
C GLY A 50 2.42 -5.25 13.08
N THR A 51 1.82 -4.14 13.54
CA THR A 51 1.95 -2.80 12.94
C THR A 51 3.40 -2.41 12.65
N ASN A 52 4.31 -2.62 13.61
CA ASN A 52 5.73 -2.28 13.45
C ASN A 52 6.42 -3.09 12.34
N ILE A 53 6.00 -4.34 12.10
CA ILE A 53 6.53 -5.16 11.03
C ILE A 53 6.05 -4.63 9.67
N ALA A 54 4.77 -4.27 9.55
CA ALA A 54 4.25 -3.67 8.33
C ALA A 54 4.94 -2.33 8.01
N ILE A 55 5.15 -1.46 9.01
CA ILE A 55 5.88 -0.20 8.85
C ILE A 55 7.33 -0.47 8.42
N LYS A 56 8.05 -1.36 9.11
CA LYS A 56 9.42 -1.71 8.77
C LYS A 56 9.51 -2.23 7.34
N THR A 57 8.65 -3.18 6.98
CA THR A 57 8.59 -3.76 5.64
C THR A 57 8.34 -2.69 4.57
N TYR A 58 7.38 -1.78 4.79
CA TYR A 58 7.17 -0.65 3.88
C TYR A 58 8.43 0.21 3.70
N ARG A 59 9.21 0.44 4.76
CA ARG A 59 10.49 1.17 4.68
C ARG A 59 11.56 0.38 3.93
N GLU A 60 11.57 -0.95 3.97
CA GLU A 60 12.48 -1.74 3.12
C GLU A 60 12.16 -1.57 1.62
N PHE A 61 10.87 -1.57 1.25
CA PHE A 61 10.44 -1.22 -0.11
C PHE A 61 10.89 0.20 -0.50
N GLU A 62 10.84 1.14 0.44
CA GLU A 62 11.34 2.51 0.25
C GLU A 62 12.82 2.57 -0.02
N MET A 63 13.63 1.93 0.82
CA MET A 63 15.07 1.89 0.67
C MET A 63 15.50 1.22 -0.63
N CYS A 64 14.75 0.21 -1.10
CA CYS A 64 15.00 -0.46 -2.37
C CYS A 64 14.44 0.30 -3.59
N GLY A 65 13.66 1.37 -3.39
CA GLY A 65 13.04 2.13 -4.48
C GLY A 65 12.03 1.30 -5.30
N VAL A 66 11.26 0.45 -4.62
CA VAL A 66 10.27 -0.45 -5.22
C VAL A 66 8.87 0.08 -4.94
N PHE A 67 8.46 1.12 -5.69
CA PHE A 67 7.20 1.86 -5.51
C PHE A 67 6.46 2.16 -6.81
N SER A 68 6.59 1.29 -7.80
CA SER A 68 5.69 1.32 -8.96
C SER A 68 5.40 -0.10 -9.40
N PRO A 69 4.32 -0.33 -10.17
CA PRO A 69 4.03 -1.63 -10.72
C PRO A 69 5.20 -2.21 -11.51
N GLU A 70 5.85 -1.38 -12.34
CA GLU A 70 7.02 -1.77 -13.12
C GLU A 70 8.17 -2.17 -12.21
N ARG A 71 8.45 -1.39 -11.16
CA ARG A 71 9.54 -1.71 -10.23
C ARG A 71 9.29 -3.00 -9.47
N ILE A 72 8.04 -3.28 -9.08
CA ILE A 72 7.69 -4.56 -8.44
C ILE A 72 7.89 -5.73 -9.41
N ILE A 73 7.39 -5.60 -10.65
CA ILE A 73 7.56 -6.63 -11.69
C ILE A 73 9.04 -6.89 -11.98
N ASP A 74 9.83 -5.83 -12.19
CA ASP A 74 11.26 -5.90 -12.50
C ASP A 74 12.08 -6.48 -11.33
N THR A 75 11.65 -6.24 -10.09
CA THR A 75 12.29 -6.81 -8.89
C THR A 75 12.12 -8.33 -8.86
N GLY A 76 11.03 -8.85 -9.43
CA GLY A 76 10.74 -10.27 -9.50
C GLY A 76 10.50 -10.93 -8.15
N TRP A 77 10.12 -12.20 -8.18
CA TRP A 77 9.65 -12.92 -6.99
C TRP A 77 10.72 -13.01 -5.90
N ASP A 78 11.94 -13.47 -6.24
CA ASP A 78 13.04 -13.61 -5.27
C ASP A 78 13.45 -12.27 -4.64
N GLY A 79 13.45 -11.19 -5.44
CA GLY A 79 13.77 -9.86 -4.96
C GLY A 79 12.72 -9.33 -3.97
N LEU A 80 11.44 -9.58 -4.26
CA LEU A 80 10.33 -9.18 -3.38
C LEU A 80 10.35 -9.98 -2.08
N VAL A 81 10.58 -11.29 -2.14
CA VAL A 81 10.74 -12.14 -0.96
C VAL A 81 11.84 -11.61 -0.06
N ARG A 82 13.01 -11.27 -0.63
CA ARG A 82 14.12 -10.69 0.14
C ARG A 82 13.72 -9.39 0.86
N ILE A 83 13.05 -8.47 0.17
CA ILE A 83 12.58 -7.21 0.77
C ILE A 83 11.58 -7.47 1.91
N LEU A 84 10.66 -8.42 1.70
CA LEU A 84 9.66 -8.82 2.69
C LEU A 84 10.33 -9.44 3.93
N ASP A 85 11.33 -10.29 3.73
CA ASP A 85 12.12 -10.92 4.80
C ASP A 85 12.94 -9.92 5.60
N ASP A 86 13.62 -8.99 4.92
CA ASP A 86 14.37 -7.90 5.56
C ASP A 86 13.42 -7.06 6.44
N GLY A 87 12.17 -6.91 6.01
CA GLY A 87 11.08 -6.26 6.74
C GLY A 87 10.53 -7.05 7.94
N GLY A 88 10.88 -8.33 8.06
CA GLY A 88 10.35 -9.26 9.08
C GLY A 88 8.99 -9.87 8.70
N TYR A 89 8.61 -9.81 7.42
CA TYR A 89 7.33 -10.29 6.88
C TYR A 89 7.33 -11.80 6.56
N VAL A 90 8.29 -12.57 7.08
CA VAL A 90 8.62 -13.99 6.82
C VAL A 90 7.43 -14.95 6.83
N ARG A 91 6.35 -14.66 7.58
CA ARG A 91 5.16 -15.55 7.59
C ARG A 91 4.42 -15.54 6.24
N TYR A 92 4.49 -14.42 5.53
CA TYR A 92 3.66 -14.13 4.37
C TYR A 92 4.48 -13.60 3.18
N ASP A 93 5.81 -13.66 3.26
CA ASP A 93 6.76 -13.22 2.25
C ASP A 93 6.45 -13.83 0.87
N PHE A 94 6.35 -15.16 0.77
CA PHE A 94 6.14 -15.86 -0.49
C PHE A 94 4.78 -15.54 -1.09
N SER A 95 3.71 -15.64 -0.28
CA SER A 95 2.35 -15.38 -0.74
C SER A 95 2.12 -13.91 -1.09
N THR A 96 2.77 -12.99 -0.38
CA THR A 96 2.70 -11.56 -0.67
C THR A 96 3.49 -11.20 -1.91
N ALA A 97 4.69 -11.78 -2.11
CA ALA A 97 5.47 -11.61 -3.33
C ALA A 97 4.69 -12.08 -4.57
N THR A 98 4.14 -13.30 -4.52
CA THR A 98 3.29 -13.83 -5.60
C THR A 98 2.11 -12.92 -5.87
N LYS A 99 1.36 -12.53 -4.83
CA LYS A 99 0.15 -11.71 -5.01
C LYS A 99 0.47 -10.31 -5.53
N LEU A 100 1.58 -9.70 -5.10
CA LEU A 100 2.01 -8.41 -5.61
C LEU A 100 2.33 -8.49 -7.10
N LEU A 101 3.06 -9.51 -7.56
CA LEU A 101 3.35 -9.68 -8.98
C LEU A 101 2.06 -9.82 -9.80
N GLU A 102 1.14 -10.69 -9.40
CA GLU A 102 -0.16 -10.85 -10.07
C GLU A 102 -0.92 -9.52 -10.18
N ILE A 103 -1.07 -8.79 -9.07
CA ILE A 103 -1.79 -7.51 -9.06
C ILE A 103 -1.09 -6.50 -9.98
N MET A 104 0.24 -6.44 -9.97
CA MET A 104 0.97 -5.46 -10.80
C MET A 104 0.89 -5.80 -12.28
N GLU A 105 0.90 -7.08 -12.64
CA GLU A 105 0.70 -7.52 -14.03
C GLU A 105 -0.69 -7.11 -14.54
N ASP A 106 -1.73 -7.36 -13.75
CA ASP A 106 -3.10 -6.95 -14.09
C ASP A 106 -3.24 -5.42 -14.15
N LEU A 107 -2.69 -4.71 -13.15
CA LEU A 107 -2.74 -3.25 -13.12
C LEU A 107 -2.03 -2.63 -14.33
N LYS A 108 -0.89 -3.18 -14.73
CA LYS A 108 -0.16 -2.75 -15.92
C LYS A 108 -0.94 -3.05 -17.21
N LYS A 109 -1.52 -4.24 -17.31
CA LYS A 109 -2.23 -4.72 -18.49
C LYS A 109 -3.52 -3.95 -18.76
N PHE A 110 -4.33 -3.75 -17.72
CA PHE A 110 -5.67 -3.19 -17.87
C PHE A 110 -5.75 -1.69 -17.56
N TYR A 111 -4.87 -1.18 -16.70
CA TYR A 111 -4.94 0.19 -16.19
C TYR A 111 -3.63 0.97 -16.36
N GLN A 112 -2.71 0.50 -17.22
CA GLN A 112 -1.43 1.16 -17.50
C GLN A 112 -0.60 1.46 -16.25
N GLY A 113 -0.75 0.64 -15.21
CA GLY A 113 -0.02 0.77 -13.95
C GLY A 113 -0.55 1.86 -13.01
N ASP A 114 -1.74 2.41 -13.23
CA ASP A 114 -2.28 3.51 -12.44
C ASP A 114 -3.60 3.12 -11.73
N LEU A 115 -3.58 3.14 -10.40
CA LEU A 115 -4.76 2.88 -9.57
C LEU A 115 -5.83 3.96 -9.72
N ASN A 116 -5.45 5.19 -10.10
CA ASN A 116 -6.44 6.22 -10.40
C ASN A 116 -7.25 5.85 -11.66
N LYS A 117 -6.65 5.17 -12.65
CA LYS A 117 -7.39 4.70 -13.83
C LYS A 117 -8.33 3.56 -13.49
N LEU A 118 -7.93 2.66 -12.59
CA LEU A 118 -8.84 1.65 -12.04
C LEU A 118 -10.06 2.33 -11.41
N HIS A 119 -9.84 3.35 -10.57
CA HIS A 119 -10.94 4.08 -9.95
C HIS A 119 -11.81 4.86 -10.96
N GLU A 120 -11.21 5.50 -11.96
CA GLU A 120 -11.93 6.23 -13.02
C GLU A 120 -12.79 5.32 -13.90
N MET A 121 -12.40 4.06 -14.06
CA MET A 121 -13.12 3.06 -14.88
C MET A 121 -14.19 2.31 -14.10
N ALA A 122 -14.17 2.37 -12.77
CA ALA A 122 -15.16 1.72 -11.94
C ALA A 122 -16.50 2.46 -12.01
N ASP A 123 -17.60 1.71 -12.08
CA ASP A 123 -18.94 2.31 -12.12
C ASP A 123 -19.31 2.94 -10.77
N ASP A 124 -18.94 2.29 -9.67
CA ASP A 124 -19.16 2.74 -8.30
C ASP A 124 -18.15 2.11 -7.31
N GLU A 125 -18.38 2.31 -6.01
CA GLU A 125 -17.53 1.74 -4.95
C GLU A 125 -17.66 0.20 -4.86
N ASP A 126 -18.81 -0.37 -5.20
CA ASP A 126 -19.07 -1.81 -5.12
C ASP A 126 -18.34 -2.57 -6.26
N ASP A 127 -18.12 -1.92 -7.41
CA ASP A 127 -17.32 -2.47 -8.53
C ASP A 127 -15.82 -2.64 -8.18
N LEU A 128 -15.35 -2.06 -7.08
CA LEU A 128 -13.97 -2.16 -6.59
C LEU A 128 -13.76 -3.25 -5.51
N GLU A 129 -14.82 -3.93 -5.04
CA GLU A 129 -14.77 -4.98 -3.99
C GLU A 129 -14.77 -6.42 -4.53
#